data_AF-A0A851C4Z6-F1
#
_entry.id   AF-A0A851C4Z6-F1
#
_cell.length_a   1.000
_cell.length_b   1.000
_cell.length_c   1.000
_cell.angle_alpha   90.00
_cell.angle_beta   90.00
_cell.angle_gamma   90.00
#
_symmetry.space_group_name_H-M   'P 1'
#
loop_
_entity.id
_entity.type
_entity.pdbx_description
1 polymer ?
#
loop_
_entity_poly.entity_id
_entity_poly.type
_entity_poly.pdbx_seq_one_letter_code
_entity_poly.pdbx_strand_id
1 'polypeptide(L)'
;QLSCLLKMVTLHGIPEDLDSYPKDLLLFLSPSDYAATGSCSQYFNNIGRANLDVLPRKSPQRKQLLLEALACLKVPGTQINEENAEILGRLVCDLGGEYIRSSGGNLLEHLRQCEFFLPDQEEAIRSIIISGNTTFGPPASWSAFTLRELSDFIPVFDHSILQEIPQ
;
A
#
# COMPACT_ATOMS: atom_id res chain seq x y z
N GLN A 1 15.46 18.83 -7.25
CA GLN A 1 16.57 17.85 -7.32
C GLN A 1 16.22 16.62 -8.16
N LEU A 2 15.07 15.97 -7.91
CA LEU A 2 14.66 14.73 -8.61
C LEU A 2 14.62 14.85 -10.14
N SER A 3 14.08 15.95 -10.68
CA SER A 3 14.05 16.18 -12.13
C SER A 3 15.44 16.25 -12.78
N CYS A 4 16.44 16.82 -12.09
CA CYS A 4 17.82 16.85 -12.61
C CYS A 4 18.43 15.45 -12.59
N LEU A 5 18.22 14.70 -11.51
CA LEU A 5 18.71 13.33 -11.38
C LEU A 5 18.12 12.41 -12.47
N LEU A 6 16.81 12.51 -12.70
CA LEU A 6 16.15 11.77 -13.76
C LEU A 6 16.72 12.10 -15.14
N LYS A 7 16.95 13.39 -15.43
CA LYS A 7 17.62 13.81 -16.68
C LYS A 7 19.03 13.23 -16.81
N MET A 8 19.82 13.21 -15.73
CA MET A 8 21.17 12.64 -15.76
C MET A 8 21.15 11.15 -16.08
N VAL A 9 20.31 10.38 -15.39
CA VAL A 9 20.17 8.92 -15.55
C VAL A 9 19.65 8.56 -16.94
N THR A 10 18.69 9.31 -17.47
CA THR A 10 18.12 9.05 -18.80
C THR A 10 19.05 9.48 -19.95
N LEU A 11 19.86 10.53 -19.77
CA LEU A 11 20.77 11.04 -20.81
C LEU A 11 22.14 10.34 -20.84
N HIS A 12 22.67 9.95 -19.69
CA HIS A 12 24.02 9.41 -19.56
C HIS A 12 24.05 7.89 -19.36
N GLY A 13 22.88 7.24 -19.39
CA GLY A 13 22.72 5.81 -19.18
C GLY A 13 22.31 5.50 -17.74
N ILE A 14 21.55 4.43 -17.60
CA ILE A 14 21.00 3.99 -16.32
C ILE A 14 22.12 3.33 -15.50
N PRO A 15 22.40 3.83 -14.27
CA PRO A 15 23.40 3.21 -13.40
C PRO A 15 23.06 1.76 -13.08
N GLU A 16 24.08 0.92 -12.89
CA GLU A 16 23.89 -0.46 -12.44
C GLU A 16 23.58 -0.54 -10.94
N ASP A 17 23.80 0.53 -10.17
CA ASP A 17 23.63 0.60 -8.71
C ASP A 17 22.49 1.53 -8.27
N LEU A 18 21.29 1.40 -8.87
CA LEU A 18 20.15 2.26 -8.55
C LEU A 18 19.73 2.25 -7.06
N ASP A 19 20.12 1.23 -6.29
CA ASP A 19 19.93 1.19 -4.83
C ASP A 19 20.68 2.31 -4.07
N SER A 20 21.74 2.86 -4.65
CA SER A 20 22.49 4.01 -4.10
C SER A 20 21.76 5.35 -4.27
N TYR A 21 20.67 5.37 -5.02
CA TYR A 21 19.94 6.58 -5.41
C TYR A 21 18.67 6.78 -4.57
N PRO A 22 18.12 8.01 -4.52
CA PRO A 22 16.83 8.25 -3.86
C PRO A 22 15.73 7.37 -4.48
N LYS A 23 14.98 6.65 -3.65
CA LYS A 23 13.93 5.71 -4.09
C LYS A 23 12.87 6.36 -4.97
N ASP A 24 12.58 7.64 -4.74
CA ASP A 24 11.63 8.43 -5.53
C ASP A 24 12.03 8.53 -7.01
N LEU A 25 13.31 8.32 -7.34
CA LEU A 25 13.77 8.24 -8.73
C LEU A 25 13.14 7.05 -9.45
N LEU A 26 13.01 5.91 -8.76
CA LEU A 26 12.49 4.67 -9.33
C LEU A 26 11.04 4.79 -9.78
N LEU A 27 10.29 5.72 -9.21
CA LEU A 27 8.92 6.03 -9.61
C LEU A 27 8.82 6.44 -11.09
N PHE A 28 9.91 6.93 -11.68
CA PHE A 28 10.00 7.42 -13.07
C PHE A 28 10.82 6.51 -13.99
N LEU A 29 11.25 5.35 -13.48
CA LEU A 29 11.92 4.31 -14.25
C LEU A 29 11.00 3.09 -14.37
N SER A 30 11.29 2.18 -15.28
CA SER A 30 10.57 0.90 -15.41
C SER A 30 11.27 -0.22 -14.65
N PRO A 31 10.59 -1.35 -14.38
CA PRO A 31 11.25 -2.55 -13.86
C PRO A 31 12.40 -3.05 -14.75
N SER A 32 12.31 -2.84 -16.08
CA SER A 32 13.36 -3.21 -17.03
C SER A 32 14.62 -2.35 -16.88
N ASP A 33 14.46 -1.08 -16.54
CA ASP A 33 15.57 -0.18 -16.24
C ASP A 33 16.33 -0.61 -14.98
N TYR A 34 15.63 -1.25 -14.04
CA TYR A 34 16.21 -1.77 -12.79
C TYR A 34 16.88 -3.14 -12.95
N ALA A 35 16.76 -3.80 -14.10
CA ALA A 35 17.17 -5.19 -14.27
C ALA A 35 18.68 -5.44 -14.06
N ALA A 36 19.52 -4.41 -14.27
CA ALA A 36 20.95 -4.48 -13.97
C ALA A 36 21.27 -4.33 -12.47
N THR A 37 20.38 -3.70 -11.69
CA THR A 37 20.54 -3.49 -10.24
C THR A 37 19.99 -4.65 -9.42
N GLY A 38 18.83 -5.19 -9.79
CA GLY A 38 18.22 -6.25 -9.01
C GLY A 38 16.93 -6.81 -9.58
N SER A 39 16.20 -7.54 -8.72
CA SER A 39 14.96 -8.21 -9.10
C SER A 39 13.75 -7.27 -9.16
N CYS A 40 12.67 -7.69 -9.83
CA CYS A 40 11.43 -6.91 -9.84
C CYS A 40 10.84 -6.73 -8.43
N SER A 41 10.96 -7.74 -7.55
CA SER A 41 10.49 -7.67 -6.17
C SER A 41 11.28 -6.62 -5.38
N GLN A 42 12.59 -6.55 -5.58
CA GLN A 42 13.45 -5.52 -4.98
C GLN A 42 13.10 -4.11 -5.50
N TYR A 43 12.85 -3.97 -6.80
CA TYR A 43 12.37 -2.71 -7.39
C TYR A 43 11.06 -2.24 -6.72
N PHE A 44 10.06 -3.11 -6.61
CA PHE A 44 8.79 -2.74 -5.99
C PHE A 44 8.86 -2.55 -4.48
N ASN A 45 9.74 -3.27 -3.78
CA ASN A 45 10.04 -3.00 -2.37
C ASN A 45 10.64 -1.59 -2.18
N ASN A 46 11.49 -1.14 -3.12
CA ASN A 46 11.98 0.22 -3.10
C ASN A 46 10.89 1.25 -3.44
N ILE A 47 10.00 0.97 -4.40
CA ILE A 47 8.85 1.83 -4.68
C ILE A 47 7.90 1.93 -3.49
N GLY A 48 7.57 0.82 -2.83
CA GLY A 48 6.71 0.80 -1.65
C GLY A 48 7.24 1.68 -0.50
N ARG A 49 8.57 1.88 -0.46
CA ARG A 49 9.25 2.75 0.52
C ARG A 49 9.49 4.18 0.01
N ALA A 50 9.30 4.44 -1.28
CA ALA A 50 9.45 5.77 -1.87
C ALA A 50 8.32 6.71 -1.44
N ASN A 51 8.54 8.01 -1.56
CA ASN A 51 7.50 9.02 -1.36
C ASN A 51 6.55 9.04 -2.56
N LEU A 52 5.43 8.31 -2.47
CA LEU A 52 4.44 8.24 -3.55
C LEU A 52 3.66 9.55 -3.77
N ASP A 53 3.76 10.53 -2.86
CA ASP A 53 3.02 11.80 -2.98
C ASP A 53 3.55 12.70 -4.10
N VAL A 54 4.74 12.39 -4.62
CA VAL A 54 5.26 13.01 -5.86
C VAL A 54 4.43 12.62 -7.09
N LEU A 55 3.67 11.52 -7.01
CA LEU A 55 2.72 11.09 -8.03
C LEU A 55 1.28 11.22 -7.49
N PRO A 56 0.42 12.05 -8.13
CA PRO A 56 -0.98 12.12 -7.76
C PRO A 56 -1.60 10.72 -7.77
N ARG A 57 -2.42 10.40 -6.76
CA ARG A 57 -3.05 9.08 -6.59
C ARG A 57 -3.80 8.58 -7.83
N LYS A 58 -4.46 9.50 -8.54
CA LYS A 58 -5.21 9.20 -9.77
C LYS A 58 -4.37 9.22 -11.05
N SER A 59 -3.07 9.50 -10.95
CA SER A 59 -2.19 9.59 -12.12
C SER A 59 -2.08 8.24 -12.84
N PRO A 60 -2.02 8.22 -14.18
CA PRO A 60 -1.82 6.98 -14.94
C PRO A 60 -0.56 6.23 -14.51
N GLN A 61 0.51 6.96 -14.19
CA GLN A 61 1.78 6.39 -13.77
C GLN A 61 1.68 5.62 -12.45
N ARG A 62 1.03 6.19 -11.42
CA ARG A 62 0.85 5.51 -10.13
C ARG A 62 -0.04 4.27 -10.23
N LYS A 63 -1.08 4.34 -11.08
CA LYS A 63 -1.91 3.15 -11.41
C LYS A 63 -1.09 2.06 -12.11
N GLN A 64 -0.25 2.46 -13.06
CA GLN A 64 0.61 1.54 -13.79
C GLN A 64 1.60 0.84 -12.84
N LEU A 65 2.23 1.60 -11.92
CA LEU A 65 3.12 1.03 -10.90
C LEU A 65 2.43 -0.04 -10.05
N LEU A 66 1.19 0.21 -9.59
CA LEU A 66 0.43 -0.79 -8.85
C LEU A 66 0.18 -2.06 -9.68
N LEU A 67 -0.25 -1.91 -10.94
CA LEU A 67 -0.51 -3.05 -11.82
C LEU A 67 0.74 -3.88 -12.10
N GLU A 68 1.88 -3.22 -12.33
CA GLU A 68 3.16 -3.89 -12.53
C GLU A 68 3.67 -4.56 -11.25
N ALA A 69 3.44 -3.97 -10.09
CA ALA A 69 3.77 -4.56 -8.80
C ALA A 69 3.00 -5.86 -8.56
N LEU A 70 1.68 -5.82 -8.77
CA LEU A 70 0.82 -7.01 -8.64
C LEU A 70 1.23 -8.13 -9.61
N ALA A 71 1.63 -7.76 -10.84
CA ALA A 71 2.13 -8.71 -11.83
C ALA A 71 3.50 -9.31 -11.44
N CYS A 72 4.44 -8.48 -10.97
CA CYS A 72 5.76 -8.93 -10.49
C CYS A 72 5.63 -9.91 -9.31
N LEU A 73 4.74 -9.61 -8.37
CA LEU A 73 4.48 -10.43 -7.18
C LEU A 73 3.60 -11.64 -7.45
N LYS A 74 3.08 -11.79 -8.68
CA LYS A 74 2.21 -12.90 -9.10
C LYS A 74 1.02 -13.09 -8.16
N VAL A 75 0.39 -11.98 -7.77
CA VAL A 75 -0.76 -11.99 -6.87
C VAL A 75 -1.90 -12.82 -7.46
N PRO A 76 -2.39 -13.87 -6.77
CA PRO A 76 -3.50 -14.67 -7.26
C PRO A 76 -4.83 -13.94 -7.04
N GLY A 77 -5.40 -13.40 -8.12
CA GLY A 77 -6.65 -12.64 -8.06
C GLY A 77 -6.48 -11.37 -7.23
N THR A 78 -7.20 -11.27 -6.11
CA THR A 78 -7.20 -10.09 -5.23
C THR A 78 -6.64 -10.38 -3.84
N GLN A 79 -6.11 -11.57 -3.58
CA GLN A 79 -5.58 -11.95 -2.27
C GLN A 79 -4.13 -11.50 -2.09
N ILE A 80 -3.91 -10.50 -1.23
CA ILE A 80 -2.59 -10.04 -0.82
C ILE A 80 -2.22 -10.72 0.50
N ASN A 81 -1.10 -11.43 0.52
CA ASN A 81 -0.52 -11.98 1.74
C ASN A 81 0.42 -10.96 2.40
N GLU A 82 0.87 -11.27 3.61
CA GLU A 82 1.74 -10.40 4.41
C GLU A 82 3.03 -9.99 3.66
N GLU A 83 3.70 -10.95 3.01
CA GLU A 83 4.95 -10.70 2.27
C GLU A 83 4.73 -9.72 1.11
N ASN A 84 3.66 -9.91 0.34
CA ASN A 84 3.33 -9.01 -0.75
C ASN A 84 2.88 -7.64 -0.26
N ALA A 85 2.16 -7.56 0.86
CA ALA A 85 1.77 -6.29 1.48
C ALA A 85 3.00 -5.48 1.91
N GLU A 86 3.99 -6.16 2.50
CA GLU A 86 5.27 -5.56 2.90
C GLU A 86 6.03 -5.00 1.69
N ILE A 87 6.12 -5.77 0.60
CA ILE A 87 6.79 -5.33 -0.64
C ILE A 87 6.04 -4.17 -1.29
N LEU A 88 4.70 -4.21 -1.30
CA LEU A 88 3.88 -3.13 -1.86
C LEU A 88 4.07 -1.83 -1.05
N GLY A 89 4.30 -1.91 0.26
CA GLY A 89 4.49 -0.74 1.12
C GLY A 89 3.38 0.28 0.90
N ARG A 90 3.71 1.54 0.61
CA ARG A 90 2.71 2.59 0.38
C ARG A 90 1.77 2.37 -0.82
N LEU A 91 2.09 1.46 -1.75
CA LEU A 91 1.17 1.11 -2.84
C LEU A 91 -0.09 0.40 -2.34
N VAL A 92 -0.09 -0.17 -1.12
CA VAL A 92 -1.31 -0.76 -0.53
C VAL A 92 -2.44 0.27 -0.42
N CYS A 93 -2.09 1.55 -0.26
CA CYS A 93 -3.06 2.64 -0.21
C CYS A 93 -3.80 2.81 -1.53
N ASP A 94 -3.30 2.28 -2.63
CA ASP A 94 -3.90 2.38 -3.95
C ASP A 94 -4.70 1.14 -4.36
N LEU A 95 -4.72 0.09 -3.52
CA LEU A 95 -5.54 -1.11 -3.72
C LEU A 95 -7.03 -0.77 -3.66
N GLY A 96 -7.82 -1.33 -4.58
CA GLY A 96 -9.28 -1.22 -4.53
C GLY A 96 -9.90 -1.94 -3.35
N GLY A 97 -11.13 -1.58 -2.98
CA GLY A 97 -11.85 -2.21 -1.86
C GLY A 97 -11.99 -3.74 -1.97
N GLU A 98 -11.95 -4.30 -3.19
CA GLU A 98 -11.97 -5.75 -3.43
C GLU A 98 -10.72 -6.46 -2.88
N TYR A 99 -9.53 -5.89 -3.04
CA TYR A 99 -8.29 -6.45 -2.50
C TYR A 99 -8.31 -6.42 -0.98
N ILE A 100 -8.80 -5.33 -0.41
CA ILE A 100 -8.96 -5.16 1.04
C ILE A 100 -9.89 -6.26 1.56
N ARG A 101 -11.11 -6.39 1.01
CA ARG A 101 -12.08 -7.42 1.42
C ARG A 101 -11.54 -8.85 1.32
N SER A 102 -10.89 -9.22 0.22
CA SER A 102 -10.43 -10.60 0.02
C SER A 102 -9.18 -10.96 0.82
N SER A 103 -8.39 -9.97 1.21
CA SER A 103 -7.18 -10.17 2.01
C SER A 103 -7.47 -10.13 3.52
N GLY A 104 -8.63 -9.59 3.92
CA GLY A 104 -9.09 -9.58 5.30
C GLY A 104 -8.21 -8.71 6.21
N GLY A 105 -8.08 -9.13 7.47
CA GLY A 105 -7.31 -8.39 8.48
C GLY A 105 -5.83 -8.22 8.18
N ASN A 106 -5.24 -9.02 7.28
CA ASN A 106 -3.81 -8.97 6.96
C ASN A 106 -3.37 -7.61 6.41
N LEU A 107 -4.24 -6.94 5.63
CA LEU A 107 -3.90 -5.63 5.09
C LEU A 107 -4.09 -4.47 6.08
N LEU A 108 -4.76 -4.69 7.22
CA LEU A 108 -5.06 -3.59 8.14
C LEU A 108 -3.78 -2.92 8.63
N GLU A 109 -2.74 -3.67 9.03
CA GLU A 109 -1.50 -3.05 9.50
C GLU A 109 -0.86 -2.15 8.44
N HIS A 110 -0.78 -2.61 7.18
CA HIS A 110 -0.21 -1.81 6.09
C HIS A 110 -1.12 -0.65 5.66
N LEU A 111 -2.43 -0.74 5.86
CA LEU A 111 -3.36 0.36 5.53
C LEU A 111 -3.26 1.53 6.51
N ARG A 112 -2.71 1.34 7.71
CA ARG A 112 -2.52 2.42 8.72
C ARG A 112 -1.66 3.56 8.21
N GLN A 113 -0.76 3.29 7.27
CA GLN A 113 0.12 4.31 6.69
C GLN A 113 -0.58 5.21 5.65
N CYS A 114 -1.84 4.92 5.31
CA CYS A 114 -2.59 5.67 4.31
C CYS A 114 -3.20 6.93 4.93
N GLU A 115 -2.92 8.08 4.32
CA GLU A 115 -3.43 9.37 4.81
C GLU A 115 -4.95 9.49 4.67
N PHE A 116 -5.53 8.92 3.61
CA PHE A 116 -6.96 8.92 3.36
C PHE A 116 -7.40 7.69 2.55
N PHE A 117 -8.64 7.27 2.77
CA PHE A 117 -9.28 6.17 2.06
C PHE A 117 -10.26 6.71 1.02
N LEU A 118 -10.50 5.92 -0.03
CA LEU A 118 -11.60 6.15 -0.96
C LEU A 118 -12.88 5.49 -0.41
N PRO A 119 -14.08 5.94 -0.83
CA PRO A 119 -15.34 5.40 -0.30
C PRO A 119 -15.47 3.87 -0.38
N ASP A 120 -14.95 3.26 -1.45
CA ASP A 120 -14.95 1.80 -1.64
C ASP A 120 -13.98 1.08 -0.69
N GLN A 121 -12.85 1.72 -0.36
CA GLN A 121 -11.90 1.24 0.64
C GLN A 121 -12.47 1.38 2.05
N GLU A 122 -13.11 2.50 2.37
CA GLU A 122 -13.76 2.71 3.68
C GLU A 122 -14.84 1.66 3.93
N GLU A 123 -15.67 1.36 2.94
CA GLU A 123 -16.65 0.27 3.01
C GLU A 123 -15.99 -1.10 3.21
N ALA A 124 -14.91 -1.37 2.48
CA ALA A 124 -14.15 -2.62 2.62
C ALA A 124 -13.55 -2.79 4.03
N ILE A 125 -12.91 -1.74 4.55
CA ILE A 125 -12.32 -1.71 5.89
C ILE A 125 -13.41 -1.93 6.95
N ARG A 126 -14.53 -1.19 6.89
CA ARG A 126 -15.66 -1.39 7.81
C ARG A 126 -16.17 -2.83 7.78
N SER A 127 -16.37 -3.39 6.58
CA SER A 127 -16.86 -4.76 6.44
C SER A 127 -15.95 -5.78 7.12
N ILE A 128 -14.63 -5.64 7.00
CA ILE A 128 -13.65 -6.53 7.63
C ILE A 128 -13.67 -6.35 9.14
N ILE A 129 -13.66 -5.11 9.60
CA ILE A 129 -13.69 -4.75 11.02
C ILE A 129 -14.92 -5.32 11.72
N ILE A 130 -16.11 -5.11 11.14
CA ILE A 130 -17.38 -5.60 11.70
C ILE A 130 -17.42 -7.13 11.73
N SER A 131 -16.88 -7.79 10.70
CA SER A 131 -16.86 -9.26 10.65
C SER A 131 -16.09 -9.90 11.81
N GLY A 132 -15.20 -9.13 12.46
CA GLY A 132 -14.31 -9.62 13.50
C GLY A 132 -13.25 -10.60 13.00
N ASN A 133 -13.16 -10.84 11.69
CA ASN A 133 -12.14 -11.69 11.06
C ASN A 133 -10.80 -10.95 10.92
N THR A 134 -10.33 -10.42 12.04
CA THR A 134 -9.08 -9.69 12.21
C THR A 134 -8.41 -10.16 13.49
N THR A 135 -7.14 -9.80 13.68
CA THR A 135 -6.42 -10.01 14.94
C THR A 135 -7.07 -9.30 16.13
N PHE A 136 -7.91 -8.29 15.88
CA PHE A 136 -8.59 -7.49 16.90
C PHE A 136 -9.93 -8.06 17.36
N GLY A 137 -10.47 -9.07 16.65
CA GLY A 137 -11.81 -9.60 16.93
C GLY A 137 -12.95 -8.61 16.59
N PRO A 138 -14.21 -8.96 16.89
CA PRO A 138 -15.37 -8.11 16.61
C PRO A 138 -15.41 -6.88 17.54
N PRO A 139 -16.07 -5.78 17.13
CA PRO A 139 -16.12 -4.54 17.93
C PRO A 139 -16.60 -4.72 19.39
N ALA A 140 -17.54 -5.63 19.63
CA ALA A 140 -18.04 -5.98 20.97
C ALA A 140 -17.00 -6.56 21.93
N SER A 141 -15.83 -6.95 21.43
CA SER A 141 -14.73 -7.48 22.25
C SER A 141 -13.59 -6.48 22.47
N TRP A 142 -13.69 -5.28 21.90
CA TRP A 142 -12.60 -4.33 21.91
C TRP A 142 -12.38 -3.69 23.28
N SER A 143 -11.12 -3.60 23.64
CA SER A 143 -10.67 -2.87 24.83
C SER A 143 -10.20 -1.46 24.44
N ALA A 144 -9.98 -0.60 25.45
CA ALA A 144 -9.31 0.69 25.24
C ALA A 144 -7.91 0.55 24.60
N PHE A 145 -7.25 -0.60 24.77
CA PHE A 145 -5.99 -0.91 24.07
C PHE A 145 -6.24 -1.15 22.58
N THR A 146 -7.22 -1.99 22.25
CA THR A 146 -7.61 -2.27 20.85
C THR A 146 -8.02 -1.00 20.10
N LEU A 147 -8.78 -0.11 20.75
CA LEU A 147 -9.17 1.17 20.16
C LEU A 147 -7.97 2.09 19.89
N ARG A 148 -6.91 1.99 20.70
CA ARG A 148 -5.67 2.74 20.47
C ARG A 148 -4.91 2.20 19.27
N GLU A 149 -4.84 0.88 19.13
CA GLU A 149 -4.26 0.23 17.96
C GLU A 149 -5.03 0.55 16.68
N LEU A 150 -6.35 0.73 16.77
CA LEU A 150 -7.21 1.09 15.64
C LEU A 150 -7.38 2.59 15.42
N SER A 151 -6.57 3.43 16.07
CA SER A 151 -6.75 4.89 16.03
C SER A 151 -6.69 5.48 14.61
N ASP A 152 -5.85 4.92 13.73
CA ASP A 152 -5.71 5.31 12.32
C ASP A 152 -7.00 5.04 11.51
N PHE A 153 -7.88 4.15 11.99
CA PHE A 153 -9.14 3.79 11.34
C PHE A 153 -10.37 4.46 11.94
N ILE A 154 -10.23 5.26 13.02
CA ILE A 154 -11.36 5.98 13.63
C ILE A 154 -12.16 6.81 12.61
N PRO A 155 -11.55 7.51 11.63
CA PRO A 155 -12.30 8.26 10.61
C PRO A 155 -13.22 7.39 9.75
N VAL A 156 -12.92 6.08 9.66
CA VAL A 156 -13.68 5.10 8.88
C VAL A 156 -14.82 4.48 9.70
N PHE A 157 -14.85 4.69 11.03
CA PHE A 157 -15.88 4.10 11.89
C PHE A 157 -17.21 4.83 11.72
N ASP A 158 -18.25 4.06 11.44
CA ASP A 158 -19.63 4.56 11.38
C ASP A 158 -20.43 4.11 12.60
N HIS A 159 -21.72 4.46 12.61
CA HIS A 159 -22.62 4.13 13.71
C HIS A 159 -22.70 2.62 14.00
N SER A 160 -22.56 1.76 12.99
CA SER A 160 -22.65 0.31 13.16
C SER A 160 -21.48 -0.27 13.94
N ILE A 161 -20.29 0.32 13.83
CA ILE A 161 -19.12 -0.06 14.64
C ILE A 161 -19.23 0.57 16.02
N LEU A 162 -19.54 1.87 16.09
CA LEU A 162 -19.51 2.62 17.35
C LEU A 162 -20.51 2.12 18.40
N GLN A 163 -21.67 1.61 17.98
CA GLN A 163 -22.67 1.05 18.91
C GLN A 163 -22.28 -0.28 19.52
N GLU A 164 -21.40 -1.04 18.86
CA GLU A 164 -20.94 -2.34 19.32
C GLU A 164 -19.78 -2.22 20.31
N ILE A 165 -19.11 -1.06 20.39
CA ILE A 165 -17.98 -0.85 21.31
C ILE A 165 -18.49 -0.86 22.76
N PRO A 166 -17.91 -1.69 23.65
CA PRO A 166 -18.26 -1.68 25.06
C PRO A 166 -18.08 -0.30 25.71
N GLN A 167 -19.02 0.07 26.59
CA GLN A 167 -18.97 1.32 27.37
C GLN A 167 -17.88 1.28 28.46
#